data_AF-A0A496P922-F1
#
_entry.id   AF-A0A496P922-F1
#
_cell.length_a   1.000
_cell.length_b   1.000
_cell.length_c   1.000
_cell.angle_alpha   90.00
_cell.angle_beta   90.00
_cell.angle_gamma   90.00
#
_symmetry.space_group_name_H-M   'P 1'
#
loop_
_entity.id
_entity.type
_entity.pdbx_description
1 polymer ?
#
loop_
_entity_poly.entity_id
_entity_poly.type
_entity_poly.pdbx_seq_one_letter_code
_entity_poly.pdbx_strand_id
1 'polypeptide(L)'
;MKVLYDTILKATYTGRPNRFVVTLDLNGESVLAHLPNPGRMWELLFTGVTMYIVPHDKPDAKTKYRVVGIERDDVVIMLDTNYSNDVAQHLIENKLIPGWEQWRVVRREYTVKLHGTTSRFDLLLTNDDGEEFLLEVKSCTLFSKTGAMFPDAITERGRKHLLHLRELQNEGYHTGVLFLVQWDQAQWFLPDYHTDLEFATTFKEVAPFLDWKAVAVAWDETFTMPTVTRACTYPSYVLDSEAHDSGVYIMVMHLDHELDLEIGSKGIMHFNAGYYMYVGSAKANLTKRIERHKRKRKKMHWHLDYFRGHCEMIAGVPIRTSGLPL
;
A
#
# COMPACT_ATOMS: atom_id res chain seq x y z
N MET A 1 20.80 -20.39 3.85
CA MET A 1 19.49 -19.70 3.76
C MET A 1 19.26 -18.99 5.08
N LYS A 2 19.01 -17.67 5.07
CA LYS A 2 18.81 -16.86 6.29
C LYS A 2 17.31 -16.85 6.61
N VAL A 3 16.93 -17.43 7.75
CA VAL A 3 15.56 -17.41 8.28
C VAL A 3 15.38 -16.13 9.11
N LEU A 4 14.22 -15.47 9.01
CA LEU A 4 13.95 -14.21 9.71
C LEU A 4 13.41 -14.40 11.14
N TYR A 5 12.74 -15.53 11.41
CA TYR A 5 12.04 -15.77 12.66
C TYR A 5 12.28 -17.19 13.17
N ASP A 6 12.43 -17.34 14.48
CA ASP A 6 12.71 -18.64 15.11
C ASP A 6 11.44 -19.49 15.33
N THR A 7 10.31 -18.85 15.61
CA THR A 7 9.03 -19.54 15.89
C THR A 7 7.89 -18.81 15.22
N ILE A 8 7.23 -19.50 14.30
CA ILE A 8 6.10 -18.98 13.53
C ILE A 8 4.86 -19.81 13.88
N LEU A 9 3.79 -19.13 14.23
CA LEU A 9 2.49 -19.71 14.53
C LEU A 9 1.50 -19.29 13.45
N LYS A 10 0.55 -20.17 13.12
CA LYS A 10 -0.59 -19.86 12.26
C LYS A 10 -1.79 -19.49 13.12
N ALA A 11 -2.51 -18.44 12.73
CA ALA A 11 -3.74 -18.01 13.37
C ALA A 11 -4.73 -17.52 12.30
N THR A 12 -6.02 -17.60 12.59
CA THR A 12 -7.07 -17.19 11.66
C THR A 12 -7.46 -15.74 11.90
N TYR A 13 -7.47 -14.91 10.86
CA TYR A 13 -7.86 -13.51 10.99
C TYR A 13 -9.35 -13.34 11.28
N THR A 14 -9.68 -12.56 12.32
CA THR A 14 -11.09 -12.29 12.71
C THR A 14 -11.46 -10.82 12.63
N GLY A 15 -10.49 -9.90 12.65
CA GLY A 15 -10.79 -8.47 12.55
C GLY A 15 -9.57 -7.57 12.73
N ARG A 16 -9.77 -6.28 12.45
CA ARG A 16 -8.72 -5.24 12.55
C ARG A 16 -9.26 -4.02 13.28
N PRO A 17 -9.17 -4.00 14.63
CA PRO A 17 -9.66 -2.88 15.43
C PRO A 17 -9.06 -1.53 15.04
N ASN A 18 -7.82 -1.51 14.57
CA ASN A 18 -7.19 -0.31 14.02
C ASN A 18 -6.04 -0.68 13.07
N ARG A 19 -5.42 0.32 12.44
CA ARG A 19 -4.39 0.09 11.41
C ARG A 19 -3.14 -0.69 11.89
N PHE A 20 -2.91 -0.85 13.20
CA PHE A 20 -1.72 -1.50 13.76
C PHE A 20 -2.04 -2.73 14.62
N VAL A 21 -3.31 -3.11 14.75
CA VAL A 21 -3.72 -4.23 15.61
C VAL A 21 -4.76 -5.06 14.88
N VAL A 22 -4.58 -6.38 14.92
CA VAL A 22 -5.55 -7.36 14.46
C VAL A 22 -5.98 -8.27 15.60
N THR A 23 -7.22 -8.75 15.53
CA THR A 23 -7.75 -9.84 16.32
C THR A 23 -7.65 -11.12 15.50
N LEU A 24 -7.16 -12.18 16.13
CA LEU A 24 -6.92 -13.48 15.52
C LEU A 24 -7.50 -14.58 16.41
N ASP A 25 -7.91 -15.69 15.80
CA ASP A 25 -8.17 -16.95 16.49
C ASP A 25 -6.92 -17.83 16.42
N LEU A 26 -6.31 -18.10 17.58
CA LEU A 26 -5.18 -19.00 17.74
C LEU A 26 -5.64 -20.22 18.54
N ASN A 27 -5.95 -21.32 17.84
CA ASN A 27 -6.39 -22.59 18.43
C ASN A 27 -7.66 -22.47 19.32
N GLY A 28 -8.61 -21.62 18.93
CA GLY A 28 -9.85 -21.35 19.67
C GLY A 28 -9.76 -20.20 20.67
N GLU A 29 -8.57 -19.59 20.86
CA GLU A 29 -8.38 -18.42 21.72
C GLU A 29 -8.29 -17.14 20.88
N SER A 30 -9.10 -16.14 21.23
CA SER A 30 -9.01 -14.80 20.64
C SER A 30 -7.79 -14.06 21.17
N VAL A 31 -6.82 -13.76 20.29
CA VAL A 31 -5.58 -13.05 20.62
C VAL A 31 -5.44 -11.74 19.84
N LEU A 32 -4.66 -10.80 20.39
CA LEU A 32 -4.28 -9.56 19.71
C LEU A 32 -2.85 -9.64 19.20
N ALA A 33 -2.64 -9.24 17.94
CA ALA A 33 -1.32 -9.14 17.33
C ALA A 33 -1.07 -7.74 16.75
N HIS A 34 0.16 -7.26 16.89
CA HIS A 34 0.61 -6.05 16.22
C HIS A 34 0.81 -6.31 14.72
N LEU A 35 0.23 -5.45 13.88
CA LEU A 35 0.41 -5.46 12.43
C LEU A 35 1.40 -4.35 12.03
N PRO A 36 2.67 -4.69 11.69
CA PRO A 36 3.72 -3.73 11.30
C PRO A 36 3.58 -3.22 9.85
N ASN A 37 2.35 -3.17 9.33
CA ASN A 37 2.01 -2.58 8.04
C ASN A 37 0.79 -1.66 8.20
N PRO A 38 0.94 -0.32 8.06
CA PRO A 38 -0.15 0.63 8.24
C PRO A 38 -1.14 0.66 7.07
N GLY A 39 -0.83 -0.04 5.98
CA GLY A 39 -1.61 -0.09 4.75
C GLY A 39 -3.05 -0.55 4.95
N ARG A 40 -3.93 -0.28 3.98
CA ARG A 40 -5.34 -0.67 4.03
C ARG A 40 -5.52 -2.18 3.89
N MET A 41 -4.77 -2.82 2.99
CA MET A 41 -4.78 -4.28 2.76
C MET A 41 -6.20 -4.86 2.58
N TRP A 42 -7.08 -4.15 1.86
CA TRP A 42 -8.50 -4.52 1.72
C TRP A 42 -8.72 -5.83 0.96
N GLU A 43 -7.78 -6.20 0.10
CA GLU A 43 -7.76 -7.41 -0.70
C GLU A 43 -7.03 -8.58 -0.01
N LEU A 44 -6.54 -8.38 1.21
CA LEU A 44 -5.87 -9.40 2.01
C LEU A 44 -6.67 -9.73 3.28
N LEU A 45 -7.26 -8.73 3.94
CA LEU A 45 -7.87 -8.85 5.26
C LEU A 45 -9.32 -9.35 5.23
N PHE A 46 -9.53 -10.55 4.68
CA PHE A 46 -10.82 -11.24 4.74
C PHE A 46 -10.93 -12.13 5.98
N THR A 47 -12.03 -12.05 6.73
CA THR A 47 -12.27 -12.94 7.87
C THR A 47 -12.08 -14.40 7.46
N GLY A 48 -11.32 -15.17 8.24
CA GLY A 48 -11.04 -16.58 7.95
C GLY A 48 -9.68 -16.85 7.28
N VAL A 49 -8.99 -15.84 6.75
CA VAL A 49 -7.67 -16.06 6.14
C VAL A 49 -6.60 -16.41 7.18
N THR A 50 -5.65 -17.24 6.77
CA THR A 50 -4.49 -17.60 7.59
C THR A 50 -3.53 -16.41 7.70
N MET A 51 -3.15 -16.07 8.93
CA MET A 51 -2.06 -15.16 9.23
C MET A 51 -0.93 -15.89 9.94
N TYR A 52 0.28 -15.45 9.66
CA TYR A 52 1.51 -15.93 10.27
C TYR A 52 1.94 -14.92 11.34
N ILE A 53 2.14 -15.40 12.57
CA ILE A 53 2.49 -14.57 13.72
C ILE A 53 3.69 -15.13 14.47
N VAL A 54 4.40 -14.24 15.17
CA VAL A 54 5.50 -14.58 16.07
C VAL A 54 5.20 -14.04 17.46
N PRO A 55 5.69 -14.68 18.55
CA PRO A 55 5.68 -14.08 19.88
C PRO A 55 6.33 -12.70 19.85
N HIS A 56 5.81 -11.76 20.62
CA HIS A 56 6.42 -10.44 20.70
C HIS A 56 7.65 -10.50 21.62
N ASP A 57 8.80 -10.02 21.14
CA ASP A 57 10.07 -10.08 21.88
C ASP A 57 10.13 -9.21 23.14
N LYS A 58 9.15 -8.32 23.34
CA LYS A 58 9.16 -7.31 24.40
C LYS A 58 8.16 -7.70 25.49
N PRO A 59 8.59 -7.94 26.73
CA PRO A 59 7.71 -8.32 27.84
C PRO A 59 6.57 -7.31 28.08
N ASP A 60 6.83 -6.02 27.86
CA ASP A 60 5.88 -4.93 28.10
C ASP A 60 5.03 -4.56 26.87
N ALA A 61 5.07 -5.37 25.80
CA ALA A 61 4.29 -5.10 24.61
C ALA A 61 2.78 -5.18 24.88
N LYS A 62 2.01 -4.23 24.33
CA LYS A 62 0.54 -4.23 24.45
C LYS A 62 -0.13 -5.43 23.76
N THR A 63 0.57 -6.07 22.83
CA THR A 63 0.11 -7.25 22.10
C THR A 63 1.09 -8.40 22.32
N LYS A 64 0.58 -9.59 22.61
CA LYS A 64 1.40 -10.79 22.85
C LYS A 64 2.14 -11.28 21.59
N TYR A 65 1.59 -10.96 20.41
CA TYR A 65 2.09 -11.42 19.13
C TYR A 65 2.33 -10.26 18.17
N ARG A 66 3.04 -10.56 17.09
CA ARG A 66 3.25 -9.69 15.95
C ARG A 66 2.99 -10.47 14.66
N VAL A 67 2.29 -9.86 13.72
CA VAL A 67 2.06 -10.41 12.39
C VAL A 67 3.34 -10.31 11.57
N VAL A 68 3.68 -11.40 10.88
CA VAL A 68 4.78 -11.44 9.91
C VAL A 68 4.29 -11.62 8.48
N GLY A 69 3.17 -12.32 8.27
CA GLY A 69 2.58 -12.47 6.95
C GLY A 69 1.13 -12.91 6.96
N ILE A 70 0.58 -13.05 5.77
CA ILE A 70 -0.80 -13.46 5.51
C ILE A 70 -0.83 -14.36 4.28
N GLU A 71 -1.82 -15.22 4.19
CA GLU A 71 -2.05 -16.05 3.02
C GLU A 71 -3.07 -15.40 2.07
N ARG A 72 -2.79 -15.48 0.77
CA ARG A 72 -3.71 -15.12 -0.30
C ARG A 72 -3.59 -16.15 -1.40
N ASP A 73 -4.69 -16.80 -1.78
CA ASP A 73 -4.71 -17.76 -2.89
C ASP A 73 -3.59 -18.83 -2.75
N ASP A 74 -3.43 -19.39 -1.54
CA ASP A 74 -2.36 -20.34 -1.15
C ASP A 74 -0.92 -19.79 -1.25
N VAL A 75 -0.74 -18.48 -1.47
CA VAL A 75 0.56 -17.80 -1.50
C VAL A 75 0.79 -17.03 -0.22
N VAL A 76 1.98 -17.20 0.37
CA VAL A 76 2.40 -16.43 1.55
C VAL A 76 2.84 -15.03 1.13
N ILE A 77 2.27 -14.02 1.78
CA ILE A 77 2.57 -12.61 1.59
C ILE A 77 3.25 -12.08 2.85
N MET A 78 4.46 -11.53 2.69
CA MET A 78 5.16 -10.84 3.77
C MET A 78 4.48 -9.50 4.10
N LEU A 79 4.12 -9.33 5.37
CA LEU A 79 3.52 -8.09 5.90
C LEU A 79 4.46 -7.33 6.82
N ASP A 80 5.57 -7.91 7.26
CA ASP A 80 6.50 -7.25 8.17
C ASP A 80 7.47 -6.30 7.47
N THR A 81 7.00 -5.08 7.26
CA THR A 81 7.75 -4.06 6.52
C THR A 81 9.05 -3.63 7.21
N ASN A 82 9.29 -3.98 8.48
CA ASN A 82 10.55 -3.67 9.16
C ASN A 82 11.75 -4.37 8.51
N TYR A 83 11.54 -5.50 7.83
CA TYR A 83 12.59 -6.23 7.10
C TYR A 83 12.70 -5.82 5.63
N SER A 84 11.99 -4.80 5.16
CA SER A 84 12.07 -4.38 3.75
C SER A 84 13.52 -4.04 3.36
N ASN A 85 14.25 -3.34 4.22
CA ASN A 85 15.64 -2.95 3.96
C ASN A 85 16.58 -4.16 4.03
N ASP A 86 16.29 -5.13 4.90
CA ASP A 86 17.03 -6.39 4.99
C ASP A 86 16.84 -7.28 3.75
N VAL A 87 15.62 -7.35 3.23
CA VAL A 87 15.29 -8.06 2.00
C VAL A 87 15.97 -7.39 0.81
N ALA A 88 15.86 -6.06 0.68
CA ALA A 88 16.52 -5.32 -0.39
C ALA A 88 18.05 -5.52 -0.35
N GLN A 89 18.67 -5.40 0.83
CA GLN A 89 20.10 -5.67 1.01
C GLN A 89 20.45 -7.11 0.60
N HIS A 90 19.68 -8.11 1.05
CA HIS A 90 19.91 -9.51 0.68
C HIS A 90 19.89 -9.71 -0.84
N LEU A 91 18.87 -9.18 -1.52
CA LEU A 91 18.72 -9.32 -2.97
C LEU A 91 19.86 -8.62 -3.73
N ILE A 92 20.31 -7.46 -3.27
CA ILE A 92 21.42 -6.71 -3.88
C ILE A 92 22.75 -7.45 -3.68
N GLU A 93 23.09 -7.81 -2.45
CA GLU A 93 24.36 -8.49 -2.13
C GLU A 93 24.50 -9.86 -2.82
N ASN A 94 23.38 -10.54 -3.06
CA ASN A 94 23.35 -11.82 -3.77
C ASN A 94 23.12 -11.68 -5.28
N LYS A 95 23.13 -10.45 -5.82
CA LYS A 95 23.00 -10.15 -7.26
C LYS A 95 21.71 -10.71 -7.87
N LEU A 96 20.62 -10.68 -7.10
CA LEU A 96 19.32 -11.25 -7.48
C LEU A 96 18.38 -10.23 -8.12
N ILE A 97 18.77 -8.96 -8.20
CA ILE A 97 17.97 -7.90 -8.85
C ILE A 97 18.46 -7.74 -10.29
N PRO A 98 17.66 -8.09 -11.32
CA PRO A 98 18.08 -8.02 -12.70
C PRO A 98 18.53 -6.62 -13.13
N GLY A 99 19.74 -6.51 -13.65
CA GLY A 99 20.36 -5.26 -14.10
C GLY A 99 21.04 -4.43 -12.99
N TRP A 100 21.08 -4.95 -11.75
CA TRP A 100 21.78 -4.32 -10.62
C TRP A 100 22.88 -5.22 -10.02
N GLU A 101 23.36 -6.21 -10.77
CA GLU A 101 24.32 -7.23 -10.31
C GLU A 101 25.70 -6.66 -9.92
N GLN A 102 26.01 -5.45 -10.37
CA GLN A 102 27.25 -4.71 -10.08
C GLN A 102 27.22 -3.95 -8.74
N TRP A 103 26.03 -3.73 -8.17
CA TRP A 103 25.87 -2.91 -6.98
C TRP A 103 26.02 -3.73 -5.70
N ARG A 104 26.61 -3.13 -4.66
CA ARG A 104 26.72 -3.68 -3.30
C ARG A 104 26.34 -2.63 -2.26
N VAL A 105 25.78 -3.06 -1.13
CA VAL A 105 25.39 -2.15 -0.06
C VAL A 105 26.62 -1.61 0.67
N VAL A 106 26.74 -0.29 0.77
CA VAL A 106 27.76 0.40 1.58
C VAL A 106 27.21 0.73 2.95
N ARG A 107 26.00 1.30 2.99
CA ARG A 107 25.42 1.84 4.22
C ARG A 107 23.89 1.82 4.18
N ARG A 108 23.28 1.59 5.34
CA ARG A 108 21.84 1.72 5.56
C ARG A 108 21.49 3.08 6.17
N GLU A 109 20.26 3.52 5.95
CA GLU A 109 19.68 4.74 6.54
C GLU A 109 20.57 5.97 6.29
N TYR A 110 21.01 6.15 5.05
CA TYR A 110 21.95 7.19 4.66
C TYR A 110 21.24 8.55 4.55
N THR A 111 21.76 9.56 5.26
CA THR A 111 21.15 10.89 5.28
C THR A 111 21.88 11.83 4.33
N VAL A 112 21.14 12.42 3.40
CA VAL A 112 21.65 13.42 2.46
C VAL A 112 20.97 14.75 2.70
N LYS A 113 21.75 15.82 2.61
CA LYS A 113 21.27 17.20 2.72
C LYS A 113 21.59 17.93 1.42
N LEU A 114 20.56 18.39 0.73
CA LEU A 114 20.70 19.19 -0.49
C LEU A 114 19.69 20.35 -0.46
N HIS A 115 20.15 21.56 -0.78
CA HIS A 115 19.30 22.77 -0.85
C HIS A 115 18.40 23.01 0.39
N GLY A 116 18.87 22.63 1.57
CA GLY A 116 18.13 22.75 2.83
C GLY A 116 17.13 21.61 3.10
N THR A 117 16.87 20.74 2.13
CA THR A 117 16.11 19.51 2.29
C THR A 117 17.01 18.42 2.87
N THR A 118 16.56 17.78 3.94
CA THR A 118 17.21 16.60 4.51
C THR A 118 16.32 15.39 4.26
N SER A 119 16.85 14.34 3.64
CA SER A 119 16.17 13.05 3.56
C SER A 119 17.09 11.92 3.98
N ARG A 120 16.47 10.87 4.50
CA ARG A 120 17.14 9.63 4.87
C ARG A 120 16.65 8.56 3.91
N PHE A 121 17.56 8.06 3.08
CA PHE A 121 17.33 6.98 2.14
C PHE A 121 17.69 5.64 2.77
N ASP A 122 17.01 4.59 2.34
CA ASP A 122 17.13 3.26 2.95
C ASP A 122 18.52 2.67 2.76
N LEU A 123 19.10 2.80 1.56
CA LEU A 123 20.40 2.21 1.20
C LEU A 123 21.26 3.18 0.38
N LEU A 124 22.56 3.18 0.65
CA LEU A 124 23.61 3.69 -0.22
C LEU A 124 24.37 2.50 -0.79
N LEU A 125 24.43 2.40 -2.12
CA LEU A 125 25.13 1.35 -2.85
C LEU A 125 26.39 1.89 -3.51
N THR A 126 27.30 0.98 -3.88
CA THR A 126 28.46 1.27 -4.72
C THR A 126 28.77 0.13 -5.68
N ASN A 127 29.62 0.36 -6.68
CA ASN A 127 30.11 -0.64 -7.63
C ASN A 127 31.65 -0.64 -7.68
N ASP A 128 32.23 -1.45 -8.57
CA ASP A 128 33.70 -1.58 -8.69
C ASP A 128 34.37 -0.32 -9.26
N ASP A 129 33.61 0.52 -9.97
CA ASP A 129 34.06 1.82 -10.49
C ASP A 129 34.01 2.94 -9.43
N GLY A 130 33.49 2.64 -8.23
CA GLY A 130 33.39 3.59 -7.11
C GLY A 130 32.22 4.57 -7.23
N GLU A 131 31.27 4.32 -8.12
CA GLU A 131 30.05 5.11 -8.23
C GLU A 131 29.17 4.90 -7.00
N GLU A 132 28.37 5.90 -6.65
CA GLU A 132 27.43 5.87 -5.54
C GLU A 132 25.99 5.89 -6.05
N PHE A 133 25.15 5.01 -5.50
CA PHE A 133 23.73 4.91 -5.84
C PHE A 133 22.86 4.99 -4.58
N LEU A 134 22.11 6.08 -4.46
CA LEU A 134 21.08 6.29 -3.43
C LEU A 134 19.79 5.56 -3.77
N LEU A 135 19.39 4.62 -2.91
CA LEU A 135 18.24 3.76 -3.14
C LEU A 135 17.21 3.89 -2.01
N GLU A 136 15.98 4.20 -2.39
CA GLU A 136 14.80 4.08 -1.52
C GLU A 136 14.12 2.72 -1.72
N VAL A 137 13.68 2.08 -0.65
CA VAL A 137 12.98 0.79 -0.67
C VAL A 137 11.50 1.00 -0.31
N LYS A 138 10.62 0.32 -1.05
CA LYS A 138 9.16 0.34 -0.81
C LYS A 138 8.64 -1.08 -0.77
N SER A 139 7.91 -1.42 0.29
CA SER A 139 7.13 -2.65 0.32
C SER A 139 5.77 -2.42 -0.35
N CYS A 140 5.42 -3.27 -1.30
CA CYS A 140 4.21 -3.19 -2.08
C CYS A 140 3.32 -4.40 -1.79
N THR A 141 2.17 -4.13 -1.19
CA THR A 141 1.17 -5.14 -0.80
C THR A 141 -0.21 -4.85 -1.37
N LEU A 142 -0.33 -3.84 -2.25
CA LEU A 142 -1.58 -3.57 -2.96
C LEU A 142 -1.61 -4.37 -4.26
N PHE A 143 -2.54 -5.31 -4.36
CA PHE A 143 -2.59 -6.25 -5.47
C PHE A 143 -3.89 -6.17 -6.28
N SER A 144 -3.74 -6.39 -7.58
CA SER A 144 -4.83 -6.60 -8.53
C SER A 144 -4.91 -8.10 -8.90
N LYS A 145 -5.65 -8.42 -9.95
CA LYS A 145 -5.76 -9.78 -10.48
C LYS A 145 -4.44 -10.33 -11.00
N THR A 146 -3.62 -9.49 -11.65
CA THR A 146 -2.34 -9.91 -12.26
C THR A 146 -1.22 -8.89 -12.06
N GLY A 147 -1.37 -7.92 -11.17
CA GLY A 147 -0.35 -6.91 -10.95
C GLY A 147 -0.40 -6.33 -9.55
N ALA A 148 0.47 -5.36 -9.30
CA ALA A 148 0.57 -4.69 -8.02
C ALA A 148 0.63 -3.17 -8.22
N MET A 149 0.19 -2.43 -7.21
CA MET A 149 0.24 -0.98 -7.24
C MET A 149 0.75 -0.42 -5.93
N PHE A 150 1.27 0.81 -5.96
CA PHE A 150 1.70 1.51 -4.75
C PHE A 150 1.42 3.01 -4.87
N PRO A 151 0.91 3.69 -3.83
CA PRO A 151 0.65 3.19 -2.48
C PRO A 151 -0.79 2.70 -2.28
N ASP A 152 -1.05 2.04 -1.16
CA ASP A 152 -2.40 1.60 -0.77
C ASP A 152 -3.15 2.60 0.14
N ALA A 153 -2.48 3.71 0.46
CA ALA A 153 -3.02 4.88 1.13
C ALA A 153 -2.27 6.14 0.65
N ILE A 154 -2.93 7.30 0.69
CA ILE A 154 -2.30 8.59 0.32
C ILE A 154 -0.98 8.78 1.08
N THR A 155 0.10 9.13 0.37
CA THR A 155 1.46 9.19 0.89
C THR A 155 2.21 10.46 0.45
N GLU A 156 1.97 11.57 1.16
CA GLU A 156 2.75 12.80 0.94
C GLU A 156 4.25 12.60 1.14
N ARG A 157 4.64 11.73 2.09
CA ARG A 157 6.05 11.41 2.35
C ARG A 157 6.68 10.71 1.15
N GLY A 158 6.01 9.71 0.57
CA GLY A 158 6.50 9.00 -0.61
C GLY A 158 6.70 9.95 -1.79
N ARG A 159 5.73 10.86 -2.03
CA ARG A 159 5.86 11.88 -3.07
C ARG A 159 7.06 12.81 -2.86
N LYS A 160 7.24 13.31 -1.63
CA LYS A 160 8.40 14.18 -1.29
C LYS A 160 9.73 13.47 -1.51
N HIS A 161 9.82 12.18 -1.18
CA HIS A 161 11.03 11.38 -1.43
C HIS A 161 11.34 11.26 -2.93
N LEU A 162 10.32 11.03 -3.78
CA LEU A 162 10.51 10.99 -5.24
C LEU A 162 11.05 12.30 -5.81
N LEU A 163 10.48 13.42 -5.38
CA LEU A 163 10.95 14.75 -5.81
C LEU A 163 12.40 15.00 -5.36
N HIS A 164 12.74 14.63 -4.13
CA HIS A 164 14.10 14.81 -3.63
C HIS A 164 15.12 13.88 -4.31
N LEU A 165 14.75 12.63 -4.66
CA LEU A 165 15.58 11.77 -5.51
C LEU A 165 15.83 12.45 -6.87
N ARG A 166 14.80 13.06 -7.47
CA ARG A 166 14.95 13.81 -8.72
C ARG A 166 15.88 15.02 -8.57
N GLU A 167 15.80 15.75 -7.47
CA GLU A 167 16.71 16.87 -7.18
C GLU A 167 18.16 16.39 -7.03
N LEU A 168 18.39 15.30 -6.28
CA LEU A 168 19.72 14.70 -6.12
C LEU A 168 20.28 14.20 -7.45
N GLN A 169 19.44 13.62 -8.30
CA GLN A 169 19.85 13.21 -9.64
C GLN A 169 20.40 14.37 -10.47
N ASN A 170 19.77 15.55 -10.38
CA ASN A 170 20.23 16.74 -11.10
C ASN A 170 21.60 17.24 -10.62
N GLU A 171 21.97 16.91 -9.38
CA GLU A 171 23.30 17.22 -8.79
C GLU A 171 24.34 16.12 -9.07
N GLY A 172 24.00 15.12 -9.89
CA GLY A 172 24.92 14.07 -10.32
C GLY A 172 24.89 12.79 -9.49
N TYR A 173 23.98 12.64 -8.53
CA TYR A 173 23.80 11.38 -7.82
C TYR A 173 23.08 10.34 -8.69
N HIS A 174 23.54 9.09 -8.69
CA HIS A 174 22.72 7.97 -9.16
C HIS A 174 21.64 7.71 -8.12
N THR A 175 20.37 7.73 -8.53
CA THR A 175 19.22 7.64 -7.61
C THR A 175 18.15 6.72 -8.14
N GLY A 176 17.35 6.15 -7.24
CA GLY A 176 16.44 5.09 -7.61
C GLY A 176 15.50 4.63 -6.51
N VAL A 177 14.56 3.78 -6.91
CA VAL A 177 13.56 3.20 -6.02
C VAL A 177 13.39 1.72 -6.31
N LEU A 178 13.43 0.90 -5.27
CA LEU A 178 13.12 -0.52 -5.34
C LEU A 178 11.75 -0.80 -4.70
N PHE A 179 10.78 -1.21 -5.51
CA PHE A 179 9.52 -1.74 -5.02
C PHE A 179 9.64 -3.26 -4.86
N LEU A 180 9.59 -3.71 -3.61
CA LEU A 180 9.45 -5.12 -3.25
C LEU A 180 7.97 -5.49 -3.31
N VAL A 181 7.55 -6.09 -4.42
CA VAL A 181 6.20 -6.60 -4.60
C VAL A 181 6.11 -7.95 -3.90
N GLN A 182 5.45 -7.99 -2.74
CA GLN A 182 5.42 -9.14 -1.83
C GLN A 182 4.56 -10.32 -2.34
N TRP A 183 4.27 -10.35 -3.64
CA TRP A 183 3.45 -11.35 -4.33
C TRP A 183 4.10 -11.73 -5.66
N ASP A 184 4.51 -12.99 -5.77
CA ASP A 184 5.30 -13.51 -6.89
C ASP A 184 4.54 -13.60 -8.23
N GLN A 185 3.21 -13.62 -8.19
CA GLN A 185 2.37 -13.68 -9.40
C GLN A 185 2.15 -12.31 -10.08
N ALA A 186 2.56 -11.19 -9.46
CA ALA A 186 2.24 -9.84 -9.91
C ALA A 186 2.95 -9.44 -11.21
N GLN A 187 2.38 -9.60 -12.41
CA GLN A 187 3.00 -9.42 -13.74
C GLN A 187 3.48 -7.99 -14.05
N TRP A 188 2.71 -7.00 -13.61
CA TRP A 188 2.95 -5.58 -13.87
C TRP A 188 2.89 -4.77 -12.58
N PHE A 189 3.50 -3.59 -12.60
CA PHE A 189 3.47 -2.61 -11.53
C PHE A 189 3.03 -1.24 -12.05
N LEU A 190 2.19 -0.54 -11.30
CA LEU A 190 1.81 0.85 -11.56
C LEU A 190 1.79 1.64 -10.25
N PRO A 191 2.12 2.94 -10.24
CA PRO A 191 1.76 3.76 -9.10
C PRO A 191 0.22 3.82 -9.00
N ASP A 192 -0.33 3.64 -7.80
CA ASP A 192 -1.78 3.57 -7.60
C ASP A 192 -2.43 4.95 -7.75
N TYR A 193 -2.82 5.25 -8.98
CA TYR A 193 -3.55 6.46 -9.31
C TYR A 193 -4.98 6.46 -8.77
N HIS A 194 -5.55 5.32 -8.36
CA HIS A 194 -6.86 5.29 -7.70
C HIS A 194 -6.73 5.81 -6.26
N THR A 195 -5.71 5.39 -5.50
CA THR A 195 -5.58 5.87 -4.12
C THR A 195 -4.92 7.24 -4.02
N ASP A 196 -3.80 7.45 -4.72
CA ASP A 196 -3.00 8.67 -4.63
C ASP A 196 -2.60 9.17 -6.03
N LEU A 197 -3.50 9.96 -6.63
CA LEU A 197 -3.28 10.53 -7.95
C LEU A 197 -2.04 11.44 -7.99
N GLU A 198 -1.78 12.22 -6.93
CA GLU A 198 -0.64 13.12 -6.88
C GLU A 198 0.68 12.33 -6.86
N PHE A 199 0.75 11.25 -6.08
CA PHE A 199 1.90 10.34 -6.11
C PHE A 199 2.09 9.73 -7.50
N ALA A 200 1.01 9.24 -8.12
CA ALA A 200 1.11 8.59 -9.44
C ALA A 200 1.56 9.55 -10.55
N THR A 201 1.05 10.78 -10.55
CA THR A 201 1.49 11.83 -11.47
C THR A 201 2.97 12.16 -11.24
N THR A 202 3.39 12.41 -9.99
CA THR A 202 4.80 12.68 -9.68
C THR A 202 5.71 11.51 -10.06
N PHE A 203 5.31 10.27 -9.76
CA PHE A 203 6.08 9.08 -10.11
C PHE A 203 6.29 9.00 -11.62
N LYS A 204 5.22 9.17 -12.41
CA LYS A 204 5.30 9.16 -13.88
C LYS A 204 6.26 10.22 -14.42
N GLU A 205 6.27 11.42 -13.83
CA GLU A 205 7.15 12.51 -14.24
C GLU A 205 8.62 12.25 -13.94
N VAL A 206 8.92 11.65 -12.77
CA VAL A 206 10.32 11.43 -12.35
C VAL A 206 10.88 10.08 -12.80
N ALA A 207 10.04 9.08 -13.03
CA ALA A 207 10.44 7.70 -13.36
C ALA A 207 11.45 7.58 -14.51
N PRO A 208 11.38 8.37 -15.62
CA PRO A 208 12.39 8.30 -16.68
C PRO A 208 13.80 8.73 -16.25
N PHE A 209 13.94 9.40 -15.11
CA PHE A 209 15.22 9.94 -14.62
C PHE A 209 15.80 9.14 -13.46
N LEU A 210 15.03 8.21 -12.89
CA LEU A 210 15.43 7.39 -11.76
C LEU A 210 15.74 5.96 -12.25
N ASP A 211 16.75 5.32 -11.68
CA ASP A 211 16.97 3.90 -11.86
C ASP A 211 16.07 3.13 -10.88
N TRP A 212 14.87 2.79 -11.30
CA TRP A 212 13.87 2.16 -10.43
C TRP A 212 13.45 0.78 -10.95
N LYS A 213 13.08 -0.10 -10.04
CA LYS A 213 12.60 -1.44 -10.34
C LYS A 213 11.44 -1.82 -9.42
N ALA A 214 10.48 -2.55 -9.97
CA ALA A 214 9.52 -3.31 -9.18
C ALA A 214 9.81 -4.79 -9.38
N VAL A 215 10.14 -5.49 -8.30
CA VAL A 215 10.48 -6.92 -8.34
C VAL A 215 9.49 -7.70 -7.50
N ALA A 216 8.93 -8.75 -8.10
CA ALA A 216 8.09 -9.71 -7.42
C ALA A 216 8.99 -10.69 -6.65
N VAL A 217 8.66 -10.92 -5.38
CA VAL A 217 9.39 -11.84 -4.50
C VAL A 217 8.47 -12.95 -4.01
N ALA A 218 9.02 -14.15 -3.87
CA ALA A 218 8.30 -15.31 -3.35
C ALA A 218 8.67 -15.57 -1.89
N TRP A 219 7.66 -15.83 -1.08
CA TRP A 219 7.81 -16.25 0.31
C TRP A 219 7.18 -17.61 0.51
N ASP A 220 7.72 -18.36 1.46
CA ASP A 220 7.10 -19.55 2.00
C ASP A 220 6.78 -19.34 3.49
N GLU A 221 6.16 -20.34 4.10
CA GLU A 221 5.75 -20.29 5.51
C GLU A 221 6.93 -20.19 6.49
N THR A 222 8.16 -20.42 6.03
CA THR A 222 9.38 -20.29 6.85
C THR A 222 9.89 -18.86 6.90
N PHE A 223 9.42 -17.99 5.99
CA PHE A 223 9.90 -16.61 5.82
C PHE A 223 11.43 -16.55 5.70
N THR A 224 12.00 -17.52 5.00
CA THR A 224 13.39 -17.47 4.55
C THR A 224 13.56 -16.31 3.56
N MET A 225 14.72 -15.64 3.60
CA MET A 225 15.03 -14.55 2.67
C MET A 225 14.68 -14.94 1.21
N PRO A 226 13.91 -14.09 0.51
CA PRO A 226 13.26 -14.49 -0.73
C PRO A 226 14.21 -14.33 -1.91
N THR A 227 13.84 -14.91 -3.04
CA THR A 227 14.44 -14.62 -4.35
C THR A 227 13.51 -13.76 -5.20
N VAL A 228 14.06 -13.02 -6.15
CA VAL A 228 13.25 -12.35 -7.19
C VAL A 228 12.72 -13.41 -8.14
N THR A 229 11.41 -13.47 -8.31
CA THR A 229 10.78 -14.34 -9.32
C THR A 229 10.67 -13.64 -10.66
N ARG A 230 10.51 -12.30 -10.66
CA ARG A 230 10.32 -11.50 -11.87
C ARG A 230 10.51 -10.00 -11.62
N ALA A 231 11.02 -9.29 -12.62
CA ALA A 231 10.88 -7.84 -12.70
C ALA A 231 9.54 -7.50 -13.37
N CYS A 232 8.69 -6.73 -12.68
CA CYS A 232 7.37 -6.36 -13.18
C CYS A 232 7.48 -5.38 -14.36
N THR A 233 6.61 -5.53 -15.35
CA THR A 233 6.51 -4.55 -16.43
C THR A 233 5.83 -3.27 -15.96
N TYR A 234 6.12 -2.15 -16.62
CA TYR A 234 5.53 -0.84 -16.34
C TYR A 234 4.71 -0.34 -17.53
N PRO A 235 3.41 -0.64 -17.61
CA PRO A 235 2.55 -0.18 -18.69
C PRO A 235 2.17 1.30 -18.50
N SER A 236 3.14 2.20 -18.67
CA SER A 236 3.00 3.64 -18.35
C SER A 236 1.85 4.33 -19.09
N TYR A 237 1.49 3.85 -20.29
CA TYR A 237 0.38 4.38 -21.11
C TYR A 237 -0.98 4.32 -20.40
N VAL A 238 -1.13 3.44 -19.39
CA VAL A 238 -2.34 3.39 -18.55
C VAL A 238 -2.49 4.68 -17.75
N LEU A 239 -1.39 5.29 -17.31
CA LEU A 239 -1.44 6.56 -16.59
C LEU A 239 -1.78 7.73 -17.51
N ASP A 240 -1.40 7.68 -18.80
CA ASP A 240 -1.81 8.68 -19.79
C ASP A 240 -3.31 8.64 -20.08
N SER A 241 -3.88 7.44 -20.11
CA SER A 241 -5.30 7.23 -20.43
C SER A 241 -6.20 7.36 -19.21
N GLU A 242 -5.86 6.75 -18.07
CA GLU A 242 -6.80 6.55 -16.97
C GLU A 242 -6.58 7.41 -15.73
N ALA A 243 -5.36 7.90 -15.49
CA ALA A 243 -4.99 8.63 -14.27
C ALA A 243 -5.45 10.11 -14.29
N HIS A 244 -6.77 10.31 -14.31
CA HIS A 244 -7.43 11.63 -14.31
C HIS A 244 -8.26 11.81 -13.04
N ASP A 245 -8.43 13.05 -12.54
CA ASP A 245 -9.33 13.34 -11.41
C ASP A 245 -10.82 13.32 -11.81
N SER A 246 -11.22 12.24 -12.46
CA SER A 246 -12.55 11.93 -12.98
C SER A 246 -12.78 10.41 -12.86
N GLY A 247 -14.04 9.98 -12.94
CA GLY A 247 -14.40 8.57 -12.94
C GLY A 247 -15.58 8.27 -12.03
N VAL A 248 -15.55 7.10 -11.41
CA VAL A 248 -16.59 6.57 -10.52
C VAL A 248 -16.08 6.60 -9.08
N TYR A 249 -16.99 6.63 -8.12
CA TYR A 249 -16.66 6.45 -6.71
C TYR A 249 -17.70 5.60 -6.01
N ILE A 250 -17.27 4.92 -4.96
CA ILE A 250 -18.13 4.18 -4.04
C ILE A 250 -17.94 4.77 -2.64
N MET A 251 -19.03 5.16 -2.00
CA MET A 251 -19.04 5.52 -0.58
C MET A 251 -19.61 4.35 0.20
N VAL A 252 -18.80 3.75 1.07
CA VAL A 252 -19.21 2.66 1.95
C VAL A 252 -19.51 3.23 3.33
N MET A 253 -20.69 2.97 3.83
CA MET A 253 -21.17 3.44 5.12
C MET A 253 -21.76 2.31 5.92
N HIS A 254 -21.74 2.44 7.24
CA HIS A 254 -22.39 1.51 8.16
C HIS A 254 -23.43 2.26 8.99
N LEU A 255 -24.63 1.71 9.04
CA LEU A 255 -25.73 2.15 9.89
C LEU A 255 -25.93 1.10 10.98
N ASP A 256 -25.82 1.49 12.23
CA ASP A 256 -25.82 0.60 13.39
C ASP A 256 -27.23 0.27 13.94
N HIS A 257 -28.27 0.90 13.41
CA HIS A 257 -29.67 0.71 13.81
C HIS A 257 -30.64 0.97 12.64
N GLU A 258 -31.87 0.48 12.74
CA GLU A 258 -32.91 0.82 11.77
C GLU A 258 -33.31 2.30 11.87
N LEU A 259 -33.60 2.94 10.74
CA LEU A 259 -33.85 4.38 10.68
C LEU A 259 -34.86 4.74 9.60
N ASP A 260 -35.91 5.47 9.98
CA ASP A 260 -36.75 6.21 9.04
C ASP A 260 -36.18 7.62 8.85
N LEU A 261 -35.91 8.00 7.60
CA LEU A 261 -35.28 9.28 7.29
C LEU A 261 -35.98 9.96 6.10
N GLU A 262 -36.22 11.27 6.21
CA GLU A 262 -36.70 12.08 5.09
C GLU A 262 -35.55 12.40 4.12
N ILE A 263 -35.66 11.91 2.88
CA ILE A 263 -34.63 12.01 1.85
C ILE A 263 -35.04 13.02 0.78
N GLY A 264 -34.98 14.32 1.10
CA GLY A 264 -35.30 15.39 0.16
C GLY A 264 -36.66 15.17 -0.54
N SER A 265 -36.69 15.25 -1.87
CA SER A 265 -37.92 15.04 -2.64
C SER A 265 -38.43 13.59 -2.69
N LYS A 266 -37.67 12.62 -2.16
CA LYS A 266 -38.12 11.21 -2.07
C LYS A 266 -39.02 10.94 -0.87
N GLY A 267 -39.15 11.89 0.06
CA GLY A 267 -39.94 11.71 1.28
C GLY A 267 -39.28 10.74 2.26
N ILE A 268 -40.08 10.17 3.17
CA ILE A 268 -39.62 9.26 4.21
C ILE A 268 -39.24 7.91 3.59
N MET A 269 -38.04 7.43 3.92
CA MET A 269 -37.52 6.13 3.53
C MET A 269 -37.07 5.36 4.77
N HIS A 270 -37.36 4.07 4.80
CA HIS A 270 -36.91 3.14 5.85
C HIS A 270 -35.56 2.52 5.46
N PHE A 271 -34.62 2.49 6.41
CA PHE A 271 -33.30 1.89 6.28
C PHE A 271 -33.09 0.86 7.38
N ASN A 272 -32.71 -0.37 7.00
CA ASN A 272 -32.31 -1.41 7.94
C ASN A 272 -30.90 -1.15 8.48
N ALA A 273 -30.56 -1.66 9.66
CA ALA A 273 -29.17 -1.69 10.11
C ALA A 273 -28.28 -2.49 9.12
N GLY A 274 -27.07 -2.00 8.85
CA GLY A 274 -26.10 -2.69 8.00
C GLY A 274 -25.23 -1.79 7.13
N TYR A 275 -24.58 -2.39 6.14
CA TYR A 275 -23.69 -1.70 5.21
C TYR A 275 -24.44 -1.19 3.98
N TYR A 276 -24.14 0.07 3.61
CA TYR A 276 -24.70 0.73 2.45
C TYR A 276 -23.58 1.20 1.52
N MET A 277 -23.78 0.98 0.22
CA MET A 277 -22.89 1.47 -0.83
C MET A 277 -23.62 2.52 -1.67
N TYR A 278 -23.04 3.70 -1.78
CA TYR A 278 -23.50 4.72 -2.71
C TYR A 278 -22.50 4.87 -3.86
N VAL A 279 -22.98 4.61 -5.07
CA VAL A 279 -22.17 4.71 -6.30
C VAL A 279 -22.52 6.00 -7.02
N GLY A 280 -21.51 6.74 -7.45
CA GLY A 280 -21.69 7.93 -8.28
C GLY A 280 -20.50 8.16 -9.20
N SER A 281 -20.61 9.17 -10.05
CA SER A 281 -19.53 9.56 -10.96
C SER A 281 -19.21 11.06 -10.86
N ALA A 282 -18.03 11.43 -11.33
CA ALA A 282 -17.61 12.81 -11.49
C ALA A 282 -16.81 12.94 -12.78
N LYS A 283 -17.27 13.80 -13.70
CA LYS A 283 -16.54 14.12 -14.94
C LYS A 283 -15.24 14.90 -14.71
N ALA A 284 -15.13 15.56 -13.55
CA ALA A 284 -13.94 16.26 -13.07
C ALA A 284 -14.05 16.47 -11.55
N ASN A 285 -12.92 16.75 -10.91
CA ASN A 285 -12.85 16.99 -9.47
C ASN A 285 -13.38 15.81 -8.62
N LEU A 286 -13.11 14.56 -9.03
CA LEU A 286 -13.54 13.35 -8.34
C LEU A 286 -13.13 13.37 -6.87
N THR A 287 -11.88 13.75 -6.59
CA THR A 287 -11.36 13.86 -5.22
C THR A 287 -12.22 14.79 -4.37
N LYS A 288 -12.53 16.00 -4.87
CA LYS A 288 -13.40 16.96 -4.16
C LYS A 288 -14.84 16.46 -4.02
N ARG A 289 -15.33 15.65 -4.96
CA ARG A 289 -16.67 15.02 -4.87
C ARG A 289 -16.75 14.06 -3.69
N ILE A 290 -15.75 13.17 -3.57
CA ILE A 290 -15.66 12.22 -2.46
C ILE A 290 -15.51 12.97 -1.12
N GLU A 291 -14.60 13.94 -1.04
CA GLU A 291 -14.41 14.74 0.18
C GLU A 291 -15.66 15.54 0.57
N ARG A 292 -16.43 16.00 -0.43
CA ARG A 292 -17.76 16.55 -0.16
C ARG A 292 -18.65 15.51 0.51
N HIS A 293 -18.77 14.30 -0.02
CA HIS A 293 -19.65 13.28 0.54
C HIS A 293 -19.24 12.83 1.94
N LYS A 294 -17.94 12.79 2.25
CA LYS A 294 -17.44 12.47 3.59
C LYS A 294 -17.86 13.47 4.68
N ARG A 295 -18.02 14.76 4.36
CA ARG A 295 -18.43 15.78 5.33
C ARG A 295 -19.81 15.48 5.93
N LYS A 296 -20.05 15.76 7.22
CA LYS A 296 -21.39 15.67 7.82
C LYS A 296 -22.20 16.95 7.60
N ARG A 297 -21.60 18.11 7.92
CA ARG A 297 -22.25 19.43 7.79
C ARG A 297 -22.00 20.00 6.39
N LYS A 298 -23.08 20.19 5.61
CA LYS A 298 -23.07 20.82 4.28
C LYS A 298 -24.50 21.18 3.85
N LYS A 299 -24.64 21.97 2.78
CA LYS A 299 -25.93 22.11 2.08
C LYS A 299 -26.31 20.78 1.44
N MET A 300 -27.44 20.20 1.82
CA MET A 300 -27.89 18.91 1.28
C MET A 300 -28.26 19.04 -0.20
N HIS A 301 -27.85 18.05 -0.99
CA HIS A 301 -28.10 18.04 -2.43
C HIS A 301 -28.35 16.62 -2.96
N TRP A 302 -27.50 15.66 -2.59
CA TRP A 302 -27.69 14.25 -2.96
C TRP A 302 -28.40 13.48 -1.85
N HIS A 303 -29.10 12.38 -2.19
CA HIS A 303 -29.72 11.50 -1.20
C HIS A 303 -28.71 11.04 -0.14
N LEU A 304 -27.49 10.74 -0.58
CA LEU A 304 -26.36 10.43 0.30
C LEU A 304 -26.09 11.51 1.36
N ASP A 305 -26.27 12.79 1.04
CA ASP A 305 -25.96 13.86 1.98
C ASP A 305 -26.89 13.85 3.20
N TYR A 306 -28.17 13.44 3.02
CA TYR A 306 -29.12 13.25 4.11
C TYR A 306 -28.74 12.04 4.96
N PHE A 307 -28.43 10.91 4.30
CA PHE A 307 -28.09 9.66 4.98
C PHE A 307 -26.74 9.73 5.72
N ARG A 308 -25.78 10.49 5.20
CA ARG A 308 -24.42 10.64 5.73
C ARG A 308 -24.38 11.04 7.21
N GLY A 309 -25.34 11.84 7.68
CA GLY A 309 -25.39 12.31 9.06
C GLY A 309 -25.57 11.19 10.09
N HIS A 310 -26.22 10.11 9.67
CA HIS A 310 -26.67 9.01 10.52
C HIS A 310 -25.79 7.77 10.46
N CYS A 311 -24.79 7.75 9.57
CA CYS A 311 -23.93 6.59 9.36
C CYS A 311 -22.48 6.86 9.75
N GLU A 312 -21.78 5.80 10.13
CA GLU A 312 -20.33 5.76 10.11
C GLU A 312 -19.83 5.71 8.66
N MET A 313 -18.76 6.46 8.37
CA MET A 313 -18.12 6.43 7.06
C MET A 313 -17.00 5.41 7.09
N ILE A 314 -17.16 4.32 6.35
CA ILE A 314 -16.19 3.22 6.32
C ILE A 314 -15.13 3.51 5.28
N ALA A 315 -15.54 3.87 4.06
CA ALA A 315 -14.61 4.13 2.96
C ALA A 315 -15.17 5.08 1.90
N GLY A 316 -14.28 5.82 1.25
CA GLY A 316 -14.52 6.44 -0.05
C GLY A 316 -13.53 5.84 -1.03
N VAL A 317 -14.03 5.08 -2.00
CA VAL A 317 -13.25 4.33 -2.98
C VAL A 317 -13.33 5.04 -4.33
N PRO A 318 -12.32 5.85 -4.70
CA PRO A 318 -12.21 6.39 -6.05
C PRO A 318 -11.86 5.29 -7.05
N ILE A 319 -12.52 5.32 -8.21
CA ILE A 319 -12.21 4.51 -9.38
C ILE A 319 -11.96 5.51 -10.51
N ARG A 320 -10.72 6.01 -10.59
CA ARG A 320 -10.28 6.92 -11.64
C ARG A 320 -10.23 6.23 -12.99
N THR A 321 -10.85 6.85 -13.96
CA THR A 321 -10.90 6.35 -15.34
C THR A 321 -11.24 7.51 -16.29
N SER A 322 -10.79 7.41 -17.53
CA SER A 322 -11.20 8.32 -18.62
C SER A 322 -12.70 8.24 -18.91
N GLY A 323 -13.31 7.08 -18.66
CA GLY A 323 -14.67 6.78 -19.11
C GLY A 323 -14.81 6.70 -20.64
N LEU A 324 -13.69 6.68 -21.37
CA LEU A 324 -13.66 6.38 -22.80
C LEU A 324 -13.70 4.84 -22.96
N PRO A 325 -14.42 4.31 -23.96
CA PRO A 325 -14.30 2.90 -24.30
C PRO A 325 -12.84 2.57 -24.63
N LEU A 326 -12.34 1.45 -24.11
CA LEU A 326 -11.01 0.90 -24.42
C LEU A 326 -10.86 0.56 -25.90
#